data_AF-A0A2J6S206-F1
#
_entry.id   AF-A0A2J6S206-F1
#
_cell.length_a   1.000
_cell.length_b   1.000
_cell.length_c   1.000
_cell.angle_alpha   90.00
_cell.angle_beta   90.00
_cell.angle_gamma   90.00
#
_symmetry.space_group_name_H-M   'P 1'
#
loop_
_entity.id
_entity.type
_entity.pdbx_description
1 polymer ?
#
loop_
_entity_poly.entity_id
_entity_poly.type
_entity_poly.pdbx_seq_one_letter_code
_entity_poly.pdbx_strand_id
1 'polypeptide(L)'
;MFPTLVSRAATALLLGGNLVAAIELNIDDATSIKNAAATIAYDMMTYYQGNQSGGIPGVLPGPPPNPPNGYYWWESGAMWGSLIDYWHFTGDASYNDVIEAGIQWQVGEHDDMMPSNWSASMGNDDQGFWGMTAMSAAETNFQNPASNQPSWLSLAQAVFNTQAARLEIETLCGGGLRWQVYQYLTGYDYKNTIANGCFFNLGARLARYTDNATYASFAEETWNWVTNIGLMDAQYNIYDGAHVETNCTDINKIQFSYNMGVWTLGAATMWNYTNGSAIWEQRVNGLLNATFNVFFPDDIAYEVACESKLTCTTDMYSFKAYLTRWLAQTTFLAPWTRDIIMPKLRASAIAAAEQCSGGTNGRTCGLSWSKGTVWDGTQGVGQQMAAMAVIFTNLIPLADIGPPLTNATGGTSAGNPDAGSQSVANPAAIKPATEADRVGAGILTTLMLVGATGMFGWMSL
;
A
#
# COMPACT_ATOMS: atom_id res chain seq x y z
N MET A 1 77.26 20.33 -26.13
CA MET A 1 77.04 20.00 -24.71
C MET A 1 76.07 21.04 -24.16
N PHE A 2 74.77 20.78 -24.22
CA PHE A 2 73.72 21.67 -23.73
C PHE A 2 73.03 20.96 -22.55
N PRO A 3 72.95 21.55 -21.35
CA PRO A 3 72.22 20.94 -20.26
C PRO A 3 70.73 21.29 -20.35
N THR A 4 69.96 20.24 -20.19
CA THR A 4 68.51 20.16 -20.03
C THR A 4 68.09 20.77 -18.69
N LEU A 5 67.02 21.57 -18.70
CA LEU A 5 66.26 21.92 -17.50
C LEU A 5 64.80 21.55 -17.77
N VAL A 6 64.44 20.36 -17.30
CA VAL A 6 63.09 19.81 -17.26
C VAL A 6 62.38 20.45 -16.07
N SER A 7 61.41 21.32 -16.32
CA SER A 7 60.47 21.76 -15.28
C SER A 7 59.32 20.75 -15.22
N ARG A 8 59.31 19.89 -14.19
CA ARG A 8 58.17 19.03 -13.87
C ARG A 8 57.18 19.86 -13.03
N ALA A 9 56.13 20.35 -13.65
CA ALA A 9 54.94 20.79 -12.94
C ALA A 9 54.23 19.55 -12.40
N ALA A 10 54.15 19.41 -11.08
CA ALA A 10 53.33 18.40 -10.42
C ALA A 10 51.87 18.86 -10.46
N THR A 11 51.08 18.25 -11.34
CA THR A 11 49.62 18.40 -11.33
C THR A 11 49.07 17.56 -10.17
N ALA A 12 48.78 18.19 -9.04
CA ALA A 12 47.97 17.59 -8.00
C ALA A 12 46.52 17.51 -8.52
N LEU A 13 46.12 16.35 -9.04
CA LEU A 13 44.70 16.03 -9.22
C LEU A 13 44.08 15.93 -7.83
N LEU A 14 43.34 16.96 -7.44
CA LEU A 14 42.30 16.86 -6.42
C LEU A 14 41.23 15.91 -6.96
N LEU A 15 41.37 14.62 -6.68
CA LEU A 15 40.27 13.68 -6.65
C LEU A 15 39.38 14.08 -5.47
N GLY A 16 38.56 15.11 -5.65
CA GLY A 16 37.34 15.29 -4.88
C GLY A 16 36.37 14.19 -5.26
N GLY A 17 36.68 12.95 -4.88
CA GLY A 17 35.67 11.91 -4.81
C GLY A 17 34.69 12.38 -3.75
N ASN A 18 33.44 12.67 -4.13
CA ASN A 18 32.38 12.69 -3.15
C ASN A 18 32.46 11.32 -2.46
N LEU A 19 32.90 11.29 -1.21
CA LEU A 19 32.67 10.15 -0.33
C LEU A 19 31.17 10.14 -0.12
N VAL A 20 30.47 9.53 -1.06
CA VAL A 20 29.04 9.34 -0.97
C VAL A 20 28.84 8.19 -0.01
N ALA A 21 28.57 8.53 1.25
CA ALA A 21 28.37 7.56 2.31
C ALA A 21 26.94 7.02 2.24
N ALA A 22 26.81 5.72 2.52
CA ALA A 22 25.54 5.08 2.79
C ALA A 22 24.79 5.79 3.93
N ILE A 23 23.49 5.52 4.08
CA ILE A 23 22.72 6.07 5.21
C ILE A 23 23.28 5.54 6.53
N GLU A 24 23.92 6.43 7.30
CA GLU A 24 24.33 6.15 8.67
C GLU A 24 23.12 6.24 9.61
N LEU A 25 22.83 5.14 10.32
CA LEU A 25 21.72 5.05 11.27
C LEU A 25 22.22 4.66 12.65
N ASN A 26 22.09 5.58 13.62
CA ASN A 26 22.12 5.26 15.03
C ASN A 26 20.67 5.07 15.52
N ILE A 27 20.29 3.81 15.69
CA ILE A 27 18.92 3.41 16.04
C ILE A 27 18.50 3.79 17.47
N ASP A 28 19.44 4.26 18.31
CA ASP A 28 19.18 4.73 19.68
C ASP A 28 19.10 6.26 19.79
N ASP A 29 19.24 6.99 18.67
CA ASP A 29 19.13 8.44 18.62
C ASP A 29 17.96 8.86 17.72
N ALA A 30 16.95 9.49 18.34
CA ALA A 30 15.79 10.01 17.63
C ALA A 30 16.15 10.99 16.50
N THR A 31 17.22 11.78 16.67
CA THR A 31 17.68 12.72 15.64
C THR A 31 18.27 11.98 14.46
N SER A 32 19.08 10.95 14.70
CA SER A 32 19.63 10.10 13.64
C SER A 32 18.52 9.40 12.85
N ILE A 33 17.52 8.83 13.52
CA ILE A 33 16.37 8.19 12.87
C ILE A 33 15.61 9.20 12.00
N LYS A 34 15.30 10.39 12.52
CA LYS A 34 14.60 11.44 11.77
C LYS A 34 15.40 11.88 10.54
N ASN A 35 16.71 12.08 10.67
CA ASN A 35 17.57 12.50 9.57
C ASN A 35 17.67 11.42 8.47
N ALA A 36 17.79 10.14 8.86
CA ALA A 36 17.79 9.03 7.92
C ALA A 36 16.44 8.95 7.18
N ALA A 37 15.32 8.98 7.90
CA ALA A 37 13.99 8.96 7.31
C ALA A 37 13.75 10.16 6.37
N ALA A 38 14.16 11.37 6.77
CA ALA A 38 14.04 12.58 5.94
C ALA A 38 14.85 12.47 4.63
N THR A 39 16.04 11.89 4.70
CA THR A 39 16.88 11.66 3.52
C THR A 39 16.21 10.69 2.55
N ILE A 40 15.65 9.59 3.05
CA ILE A 40 14.95 8.61 2.22
C ILE A 40 13.64 9.19 1.67
N ALA A 41 12.89 9.95 2.47
CA ALA A 41 11.68 10.65 2.03
C ALA A 41 11.98 11.61 0.87
N TYR A 42 13.08 12.37 0.98
CA TYR A 42 13.56 13.24 -0.09
C TYR A 42 13.87 12.45 -1.36
N ASP A 43 14.67 11.38 -1.25
CA ASP A 43 15.06 10.56 -2.40
C ASP A 43 13.83 9.87 -3.04
N MET A 44 12.88 9.39 -2.24
CA MET A 44 11.60 8.84 -2.71
C MET A 44 10.78 9.88 -3.47
N MET A 45 10.68 11.11 -2.96
CA MET A 45 9.93 12.18 -3.60
C MET A 45 10.53 12.62 -4.95
N THR A 46 11.79 12.31 -5.24
CA THR A 46 12.38 12.57 -6.56
C THR A 46 11.75 11.75 -7.70
N TYR A 47 11.11 10.61 -7.38
CA TYR A 47 10.37 9.81 -8.36
C TYR A 47 9.03 10.46 -8.74
N TYR A 48 8.45 11.27 -7.85
CA TYR A 48 7.17 11.89 -8.06
C TYR A 48 7.28 13.15 -8.93
N GLN A 49 6.55 13.16 -10.04
CA GLN A 49 6.53 14.27 -11.00
C GLN A 49 5.16 14.98 -11.05
N GLY A 50 4.17 14.51 -10.28
CA GLY A 50 2.78 14.97 -10.38
C GLY A 50 2.53 16.40 -9.91
N ASN A 51 3.43 16.99 -9.12
CA ASN A 51 3.38 18.40 -8.72
C ASN A 51 4.09 19.36 -9.70
N GLN A 52 4.67 18.85 -10.77
CA GLN A 52 5.30 19.67 -11.82
C GLN A 52 4.27 20.06 -12.88
N SER A 53 4.57 21.13 -13.63
CA SER A 53 3.71 21.55 -14.74
C SER A 53 3.56 20.44 -15.78
N GLY A 54 2.32 20.04 -16.06
CA GLY A 54 1.99 18.93 -16.97
C GLY A 54 1.96 17.55 -16.31
N GLY A 55 2.29 17.46 -15.01
CA GLY A 55 2.08 16.25 -14.21
C GLY A 55 0.62 16.04 -13.80
N ILE A 56 0.31 14.83 -13.33
CA ILE A 56 -0.98 14.48 -12.75
C ILE A 56 -0.79 14.41 -11.23
N PRO A 57 -1.38 15.33 -10.44
CA PRO A 57 -1.25 15.29 -8.98
C PRO A 57 -1.74 13.98 -8.40
N GLY A 58 -0.99 13.47 -7.41
CA GLY A 58 -1.35 12.27 -6.66
C GLY A 58 -0.91 10.96 -7.30
N VAL A 59 -0.29 10.97 -8.48
CA VAL A 59 0.07 9.74 -9.20
C VAL A 59 1.55 9.69 -9.54
N LEU A 60 2.16 8.55 -9.24
CA LEU A 60 3.50 8.19 -9.65
C LEU A 60 3.58 7.98 -11.17
N PRO A 61 4.78 8.03 -11.77
CA PRO A 61 4.93 7.81 -13.21
C PRO A 61 4.39 6.45 -13.67
N GLY A 62 3.70 6.45 -14.81
CA GLY A 62 3.34 5.24 -15.55
C GLY A 62 2.30 4.33 -14.91
N PRO A 63 1.04 4.76 -14.70
CA PRO A 63 -0.10 3.88 -14.57
C PRO A 63 -0.76 3.61 -15.95
N PRO A 64 -0.75 2.36 -16.48
CA PRO A 64 -0.04 1.18 -15.98
C PRO A 64 1.48 1.27 -16.26
N PRO A 65 2.33 0.45 -15.59
CA PRO A 65 3.79 0.51 -15.66
C PRO A 65 4.38 0.47 -17.07
N ASN A 66 4.42 1.62 -17.74
CA ASN A 66 5.00 1.81 -19.05
C ASN A 66 5.55 3.23 -19.14
N PRO A 67 6.89 3.45 -19.06
CA PRO A 67 8.00 2.49 -19.20
C PRO A 67 8.17 1.51 -18.02
N PRO A 68 9.04 0.47 -18.13
CA PRO A 68 9.21 -0.64 -17.17
C PRO A 68 9.52 -0.28 -15.70
N ASN A 69 9.68 1.01 -15.37
CA ASN A 69 9.89 1.53 -14.02
C ASN A 69 8.70 2.38 -13.53
N GLY A 70 7.53 2.24 -14.17
CA GLY A 70 6.29 2.89 -13.76
C GLY A 70 5.59 2.14 -12.61
N TYR A 71 4.58 2.78 -12.04
CA TYR A 71 3.88 2.34 -10.85
C TYR A 71 2.38 2.31 -11.11
N TYR A 72 1.69 1.31 -10.56
CA TYR A 72 0.24 1.29 -10.59
C TYR A 72 -0.34 2.42 -9.73
N TRP A 73 -1.59 2.80 -10.02
CA TRP A 73 -2.25 3.92 -9.36
C TRP A 73 -2.32 3.74 -7.83
N TRP A 74 -2.61 2.53 -7.35
CA TRP A 74 -2.73 2.23 -5.92
C TRP A 74 -1.43 2.49 -5.13
N GLU A 75 -0.26 2.24 -5.74
CA GLU A 75 1.03 2.41 -5.06
C GLU A 75 1.30 3.90 -4.76
N SER A 76 0.70 4.81 -5.54
CA SER A 76 0.71 6.24 -5.25
C SER A 76 -0.08 6.54 -3.96
N GLY A 77 -1.28 5.95 -3.82
CA GLY A 77 -2.08 6.04 -2.60
C GLY A 77 -1.32 5.51 -1.38
N ALA A 78 -0.60 4.41 -1.56
CA ALA A 78 0.21 3.80 -0.50
C ALA A 78 1.46 4.61 -0.14
N MET A 79 2.08 5.28 -1.12
CA MET A 79 3.16 6.25 -0.91
C MET A 79 2.68 7.43 -0.06
N TRP A 80 1.51 8.01 -0.38
CA TRP A 80 0.94 9.10 0.41
C TRP A 80 0.63 8.69 1.84
N GLY A 81 0.07 7.49 2.04
CA GLY A 81 -0.13 6.94 3.39
C GLY A 81 1.17 6.79 4.18
N SER A 82 2.26 6.39 3.52
CA SER A 82 3.59 6.29 4.16
C SER A 82 4.16 7.65 4.53
N LEU A 83 3.90 8.69 3.74
CA LEU A 83 4.34 10.05 4.02
C LEU A 83 3.50 10.73 5.11
N ILE A 84 2.21 10.39 5.24
CA ILE A 84 1.39 10.80 6.39
C ILE A 84 1.95 10.21 7.69
N ASP A 85 2.27 8.91 7.69
CA ASP A 85 2.90 8.29 8.86
C ASP A 85 4.30 8.87 9.14
N TYR A 86 5.09 9.16 8.10
CA TYR A 86 6.37 9.86 8.24
C TYR A 86 6.20 11.21 8.97
N TRP A 87 5.25 12.04 8.54
CA TRP A 87 4.93 13.30 9.21
C TRP A 87 4.51 13.07 10.67
N HIS A 88 3.60 12.11 10.92
CA HIS A 88 3.10 11.82 12.26
C HIS A 88 4.20 11.38 13.23
N PHE A 89 5.15 10.56 12.77
CA PHE A 89 6.24 10.05 13.60
C PHE A 89 7.38 11.06 13.77
N THR A 90 7.71 11.83 12.74
CA THR A 90 8.90 12.70 12.73
C THR A 90 8.60 14.16 13.11
N GLY A 91 7.38 14.62 12.83
CA GLY A 91 6.96 16.02 12.89
C GLY A 91 7.36 16.84 11.66
N ASP A 92 7.98 16.24 10.64
CA ASP A 92 8.37 16.95 9.42
C ASP A 92 7.18 17.12 8.46
N ALA A 93 6.76 18.37 8.27
CA ALA A 93 5.62 18.75 7.45
C ALA A 93 5.99 19.13 6.00
N SER A 94 7.24 18.90 5.56
CA SER A 94 7.75 19.36 4.26
C SER A 94 6.94 18.90 3.05
N TYR A 95 6.22 17.78 3.16
CA TYR A 95 5.44 17.20 2.07
C TYR A 95 3.92 17.30 2.26
N ASN A 96 3.43 17.91 3.34
CA ASN A 96 2.00 17.83 3.67
C ASN A 96 1.10 18.45 2.60
N ASP A 97 1.46 19.62 2.06
CA ASP A 97 0.66 20.28 1.03
C ASP A 97 0.59 19.47 -0.27
N VAL A 98 1.67 18.78 -0.66
CA VAL A 98 1.68 17.95 -1.87
C VAL A 98 0.94 16.62 -1.66
N ILE A 99 0.97 16.08 -0.43
CA ILE A 99 0.17 14.92 -0.03
C ILE A 99 -1.32 15.27 -0.11
N GLU A 100 -1.75 16.38 0.52
CA GLU A 100 -3.15 16.80 0.51
C GLU A 100 -3.65 17.01 -0.93
N ALA A 101 -2.94 17.81 -1.72
CA ALA A 101 -3.32 18.09 -3.10
C ALA A 101 -3.34 16.82 -3.96
N GLY A 102 -2.38 15.91 -3.75
CA GLY A 102 -2.30 14.64 -4.47
C GLY A 102 -3.48 13.73 -4.18
N ILE A 103 -3.82 13.53 -2.90
CA ILE A 103 -4.95 12.69 -2.51
C ILE A 103 -6.27 13.29 -2.99
N GLN A 104 -6.47 14.60 -2.79
CA GLN A 104 -7.69 15.30 -3.20
C GLN A 104 -7.92 15.29 -4.72
N TRP A 105 -6.85 15.21 -5.52
CA TRP A 105 -6.99 15.08 -6.98
C TRP A 105 -7.51 13.69 -7.40
N GLN A 106 -7.29 12.66 -6.58
CA GLN A 106 -7.58 11.26 -6.92
C GLN A 106 -8.92 10.75 -6.36
N VAL A 107 -9.73 11.63 -5.76
CA VAL A 107 -11.00 11.24 -5.10
C VAL A 107 -12.08 10.75 -6.06
N GLY A 108 -11.95 11.05 -7.36
CA GLY A 108 -12.91 10.64 -8.39
C GLY A 108 -14.15 11.53 -8.48
N GLU A 109 -15.00 11.27 -9.47
CA GLU A 109 -16.18 12.08 -9.77
C GLU A 109 -17.29 11.98 -8.71
N HIS A 110 -17.17 11.01 -7.80
CA HIS A 110 -18.15 10.68 -6.76
C HIS A 110 -17.57 10.71 -5.34
N ASP A 111 -16.37 11.29 -5.16
CA ASP A 111 -15.67 11.37 -3.87
C ASP A 111 -15.51 10.00 -3.17
N ASP A 112 -15.20 8.96 -3.94
CA ASP A 112 -15.21 7.55 -3.53
C ASP A 112 -13.90 6.79 -3.81
N MET A 113 -12.88 7.52 -4.28
CA MET A 113 -11.60 6.96 -4.73
C MET A 113 -11.77 5.98 -5.89
N MET A 114 -12.75 6.19 -6.77
CA MET A 114 -12.92 5.44 -8.02
C MET A 114 -12.93 6.37 -9.26
N PRO A 115 -11.88 7.19 -9.47
CA PRO A 115 -11.80 8.06 -10.64
C PRO A 115 -11.86 7.24 -11.95
N SER A 116 -12.68 7.71 -12.89
CA SER A 116 -12.95 6.99 -14.14
C SER A 116 -11.69 6.72 -14.98
N ASN A 117 -10.67 7.58 -14.88
CA ASN A 117 -9.39 7.43 -15.57
C ASN A 117 -8.61 6.15 -15.20
N TRP A 118 -8.84 5.59 -14.01
CA TRP A 118 -8.14 4.39 -13.52
C TRP A 118 -9.03 3.13 -13.54
N SER A 119 -10.20 3.21 -14.19
CA SER A 119 -11.15 2.10 -14.28
C SER A 119 -10.58 0.82 -14.90
N ALA A 120 -9.57 0.93 -15.77
CA ALA A 120 -8.92 -0.20 -16.43
C ALA A 120 -8.04 -1.08 -15.51
N SER A 121 -7.81 -0.65 -14.26
CA SER A 121 -7.04 -1.39 -13.25
C SER A 121 -7.64 -1.22 -11.85
N MET A 122 -8.97 -1.06 -11.76
CA MET A 122 -9.63 -0.75 -10.49
C MET A 122 -9.97 -2.04 -9.71
N GLY A 123 -9.06 -2.45 -8.84
CA GLY A 123 -9.29 -3.44 -7.80
C GLY A 123 -9.95 -2.85 -6.54
N ASN A 124 -10.59 -3.73 -5.76
CA ASN A 124 -11.07 -3.36 -4.43
C ASN A 124 -9.89 -3.10 -3.47
N ASP A 125 -8.78 -3.78 -3.67
CA ASP A 125 -7.50 -3.49 -3.03
C ASP A 125 -6.92 -2.15 -3.48
N ASP A 126 -6.93 -1.82 -4.78
CA ASP A 126 -6.48 -0.50 -5.25
C ASP A 126 -7.24 0.63 -4.55
N GLN A 127 -8.57 0.60 -4.62
CA GLN A 127 -9.45 1.54 -3.92
C GLN A 127 -9.23 1.50 -2.39
N GLY A 128 -9.06 0.28 -1.85
CA GLY A 128 -8.86 0.03 -0.42
C GLY A 128 -7.60 0.69 0.13
N PHE A 129 -6.49 0.70 -0.60
CA PHE A 129 -5.27 1.40 -0.20
C PHE A 129 -5.48 2.91 -0.09
N TRP A 130 -6.19 3.52 -1.04
CA TRP A 130 -6.56 4.94 -0.97
C TRP A 130 -7.50 5.23 0.20
N GLY A 131 -8.48 4.38 0.45
CA GLY A 131 -9.36 4.46 1.62
C GLY A 131 -8.57 4.36 2.94
N MET A 132 -7.63 3.41 3.04
CA MET A 132 -6.79 3.24 4.22
C MET A 132 -5.84 4.42 4.44
N THR A 133 -5.34 5.04 3.37
CA THR A 133 -4.57 6.29 3.43
C THR A 133 -5.41 7.44 3.96
N ALA A 134 -6.65 7.61 3.47
CA ALA A 134 -7.57 8.60 4.00
C ALA A 134 -7.92 8.32 5.49
N MET A 135 -8.12 7.06 5.85
CA MET A 135 -8.36 6.66 7.24
C MET A 135 -7.16 7.01 8.14
N SER A 136 -5.92 6.83 7.66
CA SER A 136 -4.71 7.21 8.42
C SER A 136 -4.60 8.72 8.59
N ALA A 137 -4.97 9.50 7.56
CA ALA A 137 -5.02 10.96 7.66
C ALA A 137 -6.01 11.43 8.75
N ALA A 138 -7.19 10.79 8.85
CA ALA A 138 -8.15 11.06 9.91
C ALA A 138 -7.62 10.66 11.30
N GLU A 139 -7.02 9.47 11.43
CA GLU A 139 -6.49 8.94 12.69
C GLU A 139 -5.28 9.69 13.24
N THR A 140 -4.55 10.42 12.39
CA THR A 140 -3.34 11.16 12.79
C THR A 140 -3.56 12.67 12.88
N ASN A 141 -4.80 13.15 12.66
CA ASN A 141 -5.08 14.58 12.51
C ASN A 141 -4.18 15.25 11.46
N PHE A 142 -3.92 14.55 10.35
CA PHE A 142 -3.32 15.17 9.18
C PHE A 142 -4.17 16.38 8.75
N GLN A 143 -3.52 17.42 8.20
CA GLN A 143 -4.19 18.68 7.88
C GLN A 143 -5.49 18.44 7.09
N ASN A 144 -6.57 19.09 7.54
CA ASN A 144 -7.88 18.92 6.93
C ASN A 144 -7.91 19.63 5.55
N PRO A 145 -8.54 19.02 4.52
CA PRO A 145 -8.75 19.66 3.24
C PRO A 145 -9.60 20.92 3.34
N ALA A 146 -9.65 21.69 2.25
CA ALA A 146 -10.57 22.82 2.14
C ALA A 146 -12.03 22.38 2.34
N SER A 147 -12.87 23.25 2.89
CA SER A 147 -14.26 22.91 3.27
C SER A 147 -15.18 22.51 2.11
N ASN A 148 -14.77 22.77 0.86
CA ASN A 148 -15.47 22.39 -0.36
C ASN A 148 -14.94 21.08 -0.97
N GLN A 149 -14.00 20.41 -0.31
CA GLN A 149 -13.45 19.12 -0.68
C GLN A 149 -13.91 18.04 0.31
N PRO A 150 -13.97 16.76 -0.09
CA PRO A 150 -14.31 15.68 0.82
C PRO A 150 -13.24 15.54 1.90
N SER A 151 -13.68 15.34 3.14
CA SER A 151 -12.79 15.11 4.29
C SER A 151 -12.22 13.69 4.27
N TRP A 152 -11.10 13.50 4.99
CA TRP A 152 -10.44 12.20 5.10
C TRP A 152 -11.36 11.08 5.61
N LEU A 153 -12.12 11.34 6.67
CA LEU A 153 -13.06 10.36 7.19
C LEU A 153 -14.19 10.08 6.19
N SER A 154 -14.72 11.08 5.48
CA SER A 154 -15.76 10.83 4.47
C SER A 154 -15.25 9.99 3.30
N LEU A 155 -13.99 10.17 2.89
CA LEU A 155 -13.36 9.37 1.84
C LEU A 155 -13.19 7.91 2.28
N ALA A 156 -12.72 7.68 3.51
CA ALA A 156 -12.63 6.34 4.07
C ALA A 156 -14.02 5.66 4.16
N GLN A 157 -15.04 6.41 4.59
CA GLN A 157 -16.42 5.93 4.62
C GLN A 157 -16.97 5.62 3.21
N ALA A 158 -16.66 6.45 2.20
CA ALA A 158 -17.07 6.22 0.82
C ALA A 158 -16.50 4.90 0.28
N VAL A 159 -15.19 4.69 0.45
CA VAL A 159 -14.52 3.45 0.04
C VAL A 159 -15.17 2.24 0.73
N PHE A 160 -15.35 2.31 2.05
CA PHE A 160 -16.02 1.22 2.77
C PHE A 160 -17.44 0.97 2.27
N ASN A 161 -18.27 2.01 2.14
CA ASN A 161 -19.67 1.86 1.77
C ASN A 161 -19.84 1.28 0.36
N THR A 162 -19.00 1.70 -0.59
CA THR A 162 -19.01 1.14 -1.96
C THR A 162 -18.56 -0.31 -2.01
N GLN A 163 -17.58 -0.69 -1.17
CA GLN A 163 -17.15 -2.08 -1.02
C GLN A 163 -18.21 -2.94 -0.33
N ALA A 164 -18.84 -2.45 0.73
CA ALA A 164 -19.91 -3.13 1.44
C ALA A 164 -21.07 -3.47 0.47
N ALA A 165 -21.50 -2.51 -0.34
CA ALA A 165 -22.54 -2.74 -1.35
C ALA A 165 -22.17 -3.86 -2.36
N ARG A 166 -20.89 -4.00 -2.72
CA ARG A 166 -20.42 -5.09 -3.59
C ARG A 166 -20.34 -6.43 -2.87
N LEU A 167 -19.95 -6.44 -1.59
CA LEU A 167 -19.91 -7.64 -0.77
C LEU A 167 -21.32 -8.20 -0.53
N GLU A 168 -22.30 -7.34 -0.23
CA GLU A 168 -23.68 -7.75 0.09
C GLU A 168 -24.40 -8.46 -1.07
N ILE A 169 -24.07 -8.15 -2.32
CA ILE A 169 -24.67 -8.79 -3.50
C ILE A 169 -23.93 -10.04 -3.95
N GLU A 170 -22.78 -10.36 -3.35
CA GLU A 170 -21.91 -11.43 -3.78
C GLU A 170 -22.28 -12.75 -3.07
N THR A 171 -22.56 -13.78 -3.86
CA THR A 171 -23.11 -15.06 -3.36
C THR A 171 -22.20 -16.26 -3.61
N LEU A 172 -21.22 -16.15 -4.50
CA LEU A 172 -20.27 -17.23 -4.77
C LEU A 172 -19.27 -17.34 -3.62
N CYS A 173 -18.77 -18.55 -3.37
CA CYS A 173 -17.83 -18.83 -2.27
C CYS A 173 -18.33 -18.36 -0.89
N GLY A 174 -19.65 -18.30 -0.69
CA GLY A 174 -20.25 -17.86 0.58
C GLY A 174 -20.05 -16.37 0.90
N GLY A 175 -19.82 -15.53 -0.11
CA GLY A 175 -19.58 -14.09 0.05
C GLY A 175 -18.14 -13.69 -0.27
N GLY A 176 -17.69 -12.58 0.30
CA GLY A 176 -16.34 -12.02 0.12
C GLY A 176 -16.13 -11.32 -1.22
N LEU A 177 -15.35 -10.24 -1.18
CA LEU A 177 -15.05 -9.42 -2.34
C LEU A 177 -14.19 -10.16 -3.36
N ARG A 178 -14.47 -9.87 -4.63
CA ARG A 178 -13.56 -10.15 -5.75
C ARG A 178 -12.39 -9.20 -5.71
N TRP A 179 -11.30 -9.58 -6.36
CA TRP A 179 -10.16 -8.69 -6.57
C TRP A 179 -10.60 -7.44 -7.32
N GLN A 180 -11.13 -7.60 -8.53
CA GLN A 180 -11.51 -6.48 -9.39
C GLN A 180 -12.90 -5.91 -9.06
N VAL A 181 -13.07 -4.60 -9.23
CA VAL A 181 -14.38 -3.93 -9.08
C VAL A 181 -15.28 -4.21 -10.28
N TYR A 182 -14.74 -4.12 -11.51
CA TYR A 182 -15.52 -4.24 -12.73
C TYR A 182 -15.42 -5.63 -13.38
N GLN A 183 -16.56 -6.15 -13.85
CA GLN A 183 -16.67 -7.50 -14.43
C GLN A 183 -15.81 -7.75 -15.67
N TYR A 184 -15.44 -6.69 -16.40
CA TYR A 184 -14.63 -6.80 -17.61
C TYR A 184 -13.13 -6.86 -17.34
N LEU A 185 -12.70 -6.67 -16.09
CA LEU A 185 -11.29 -6.70 -15.71
C LEU A 185 -10.80 -8.13 -15.51
N THR A 186 -9.60 -8.41 -16.00
CA THR A 186 -8.91 -9.68 -15.72
C THR A 186 -8.69 -9.83 -14.22
N GLY A 187 -9.07 -10.97 -13.66
CA GLY A 187 -9.02 -11.21 -12.21
C GLY A 187 -10.32 -10.90 -11.48
N TYR A 188 -11.40 -10.50 -12.16
CA TYR A 188 -12.72 -10.41 -11.53
C TYR A 188 -13.23 -11.77 -11.02
N ASP A 189 -12.83 -12.85 -11.66
CA ASP A 189 -13.04 -14.23 -11.25
C ASP A 189 -12.24 -14.66 -10.01
N TYR A 190 -11.23 -13.88 -9.61
CA TYR A 190 -10.39 -14.17 -8.47
C TYR A 190 -10.88 -13.45 -7.20
N LYS A 191 -11.07 -14.18 -6.11
CA LYS A 191 -11.28 -13.62 -4.77
C LYS A 191 -9.99 -13.73 -3.98
N ASN A 192 -9.37 -12.58 -3.71
CA ASN A 192 -8.08 -12.53 -3.04
C ASN A 192 -8.20 -11.99 -1.62
N THR A 193 -7.18 -12.31 -0.82
CA THR A 193 -7.14 -11.95 0.59
C THR A 193 -6.88 -10.46 0.79
N ILE A 194 -6.21 -9.79 -0.14
CA ILE A 194 -5.90 -8.36 0.02
C ILE A 194 -7.14 -7.48 -0.14
N ALA A 195 -8.02 -7.72 -1.12
CA ALA A 195 -9.26 -6.95 -1.28
C ALA A 195 -10.13 -7.04 -0.03
N ASN A 196 -10.27 -8.26 0.50
CA ASN A 196 -11.02 -8.52 1.72
C ASN A 196 -10.30 -8.01 2.98
N GLY A 197 -8.97 -8.04 2.99
CA GLY A 197 -8.14 -7.50 4.07
C GLY A 197 -8.24 -5.98 4.18
N CYS A 198 -8.19 -5.25 3.06
CA CYS A 198 -8.43 -3.81 3.03
C CYS A 198 -9.81 -3.46 3.57
N PHE A 199 -10.85 -4.18 3.12
CA PHE A 199 -12.22 -3.98 3.60
C PHE A 199 -12.37 -4.25 5.10
N PHE A 200 -11.82 -5.38 5.58
CA PHE A 200 -11.78 -5.74 7.00
C PHE A 200 -11.07 -4.67 7.84
N ASN A 201 -9.90 -4.21 7.39
CA ASN A 201 -9.09 -3.21 8.08
C ASN A 201 -9.82 -1.86 8.16
N LEU A 202 -10.42 -1.41 7.06
CA LEU A 202 -11.23 -0.20 7.03
C LEU A 202 -12.46 -0.31 7.93
N GLY A 203 -13.18 -1.43 7.89
CA GLY A 203 -14.33 -1.68 8.77
C GLY A 203 -13.94 -1.62 10.26
N ALA A 204 -12.86 -2.28 10.65
CA ALA A 204 -12.38 -2.25 12.02
C ALA A 204 -12.01 -0.82 12.48
N ARG A 205 -11.29 -0.07 11.64
CA ARG A 205 -10.83 1.30 11.93
C ARG A 205 -11.98 2.30 11.95
N LEU A 206 -12.92 2.21 11.03
CA LEU A 206 -14.14 3.01 11.04
C LEU A 206 -15.00 2.71 12.26
N ALA A 207 -15.15 1.44 12.65
CA ALA A 207 -15.85 1.06 13.88
C ALA A 207 -15.23 1.75 15.10
N ARG A 208 -13.90 1.65 15.24
CA ARG A 208 -13.17 2.29 16.35
C ARG A 208 -13.26 3.82 16.31
N TYR A 209 -13.08 4.43 15.13
CA TYR A 209 -13.05 5.89 15.02
C TYR A 209 -14.43 6.51 15.29
N THR A 210 -15.50 5.86 14.81
CA THR A 210 -16.86 6.42 14.81
C THR A 210 -17.76 5.87 15.93
N ASP A 211 -17.33 4.80 16.61
CA ASP A 211 -18.13 4.00 17.54
C ASP A 211 -19.41 3.42 16.91
N ASN A 212 -19.34 3.06 15.62
CA ASN A 212 -20.47 2.50 14.87
C ASN A 212 -20.31 0.99 14.67
N ALA A 213 -21.20 0.22 15.31
CA ALA A 213 -21.20 -1.23 15.32
C ALA A 213 -21.45 -1.87 13.93
N THR A 214 -22.04 -1.17 12.97
CA THR A 214 -22.24 -1.71 11.61
C THR A 214 -20.90 -2.03 10.95
N TYR A 215 -19.91 -1.14 11.08
CA TYR A 215 -18.58 -1.39 10.53
C TYR A 215 -17.90 -2.60 11.19
N ALA A 216 -18.09 -2.76 12.51
CA ALA A 216 -17.59 -3.92 13.26
C ALA A 216 -18.25 -5.24 12.81
N SER A 217 -19.55 -5.21 12.49
CA SER A 217 -20.27 -6.38 11.98
C SER A 217 -19.70 -6.87 10.66
N PHE A 218 -19.43 -5.97 9.71
CA PHE A 218 -18.78 -6.32 8.44
C PHE A 218 -17.36 -6.84 8.65
N ALA A 219 -16.62 -6.28 9.61
CA ALA A 219 -15.28 -6.76 9.94
C ALA A 219 -15.33 -8.21 10.51
N GLU A 220 -16.29 -8.51 11.37
CA GLU A 220 -16.51 -9.88 11.88
C GLU A 220 -16.95 -10.86 10.77
N GLU A 221 -17.87 -10.45 9.90
CA GLU A 221 -18.30 -11.25 8.75
C GLU A 221 -17.13 -11.58 7.83
N THR A 222 -16.31 -10.59 7.50
CA THR A 222 -15.15 -10.74 6.62
C THR A 222 -14.09 -11.66 7.23
N TRP A 223 -13.86 -11.56 8.55
CA TRP A 223 -13.01 -12.50 9.29
C TRP A 223 -13.53 -13.93 9.23
N ASN A 224 -14.83 -14.11 9.47
CA ASN A 224 -15.45 -15.43 9.45
C ASN A 224 -15.39 -16.03 8.03
N TRP A 225 -15.60 -15.21 7.01
CA TRP A 225 -15.48 -15.63 5.62
C TRP A 225 -14.07 -16.13 5.28
N VAL A 226 -13.02 -15.33 5.53
CA VAL A 226 -11.64 -15.68 5.12
C VAL A 226 -11.15 -16.98 5.78
N THR A 227 -11.58 -17.23 7.02
CA THR A 227 -11.26 -18.46 7.77
C THR A 227 -12.08 -19.65 7.27
N ASN A 228 -13.38 -19.47 7.01
CA ASN A 228 -14.26 -20.54 6.55
C ASN A 228 -13.90 -21.06 5.16
N ILE A 229 -13.46 -20.19 4.25
CA ILE A 229 -13.06 -20.60 2.89
C ILE A 229 -11.63 -21.14 2.83
N GLY A 230 -10.87 -21.05 3.93
CA GLY A 230 -9.52 -21.60 4.03
C GLY A 230 -8.39 -20.71 3.49
N LEU A 231 -8.67 -19.44 3.16
CA LEU A 231 -7.61 -18.46 2.84
C LEU A 231 -6.78 -18.10 4.08
N MET A 232 -7.37 -18.24 5.27
CA MET A 232 -6.64 -18.25 6.55
C MET A 232 -6.78 -19.62 7.20
N ASP A 233 -5.66 -20.31 7.45
CA ASP A 233 -5.68 -21.62 8.10
C ASP A 233 -5.70 -21.53 9.63
N ALA A 234 -5.78 -22.70 10.29
CA ALA A 234 -5.84 -22.80 11.75
C ALA A 234 -4.54 -22.37 12.46
N GLN A 235 -3.43 -22.21 11.73
CA GLN A 235 -2.17 -21.65 12.23
C GLN A 235 -2.04 -20.16 11.90
N TYR A 236 -3.11 -19.53 11.40
CA TYR A 236 -3.15 -18.13 10.97
C TYR A 236 -2.23 -17.81 9.78
N ASN A 237 -1.78 -18.81 9.00
CA ASN A 237 -1.13 -18.51 7.73
C ASN A 237 -2.19 -17.95 6.77
N ILE A 238 -1.84 -16.90 6.04
CA ILE A 238 -2.74 -16.24 5.09
C ILE A 238 -2.24 -16.47 3.66
N TYR A 239 -3.09 -17.05 2.84
CA TYR A 239 -2.85 -17.36 1.43
C TYR A 239 -3.42 -16.27 0.51
N ASP A 240 -3.04 -16.29 -0.76
CA ASP A 240 -3.27 -15.17 -1.68
C ASP A 240 -4.73 -15.04 -2.14
N GLY A 241 -5.38 -16.14 -2.50
CA GLY A 241 -6.73 -16.12 -3.04
C GLY A 241 -7.15 -17.43 -3.70
N ALA A 242 -8.34 -17.42 -4.32
CA ALA A 242 -8.89 -18.55 -5.07
C ALA A 242 -9.91 -18.06 -6.11
N HIS A 243 -10.26 -18.90 -7.09
CA HIS A 243 -11.17 -18.55 -8.19
C HIS A 243 -12.60 -18.96 -7.89
N VAL A 244 -13.58 -18.17 -8.34
CA VAL A 244 -15.00 -18.45 -8.11
C VAL A 244 -15.50 -19.69 -8.86
N GLU A 245 -14.88 -20.03 -9.98
CA GLU A 245 -15.21 -21.19 -10.83
C GLU A 245 -15.01 -22.51 -10.11
N THR A 246 -14.09 -22.54 -9.14
CA THR A 246 -13.79 -23.71 -8.31
C THR A 246 -14.51 -23.66 -6.97
N ASN A 247 -15.44 -22.72 -6.79
CA ASN A 247 -16.03 -22.37 -5.50
C ASN A 247 -14.96 -22.01 -4.44
N CYS A 248 -13.91 -21.31 -4.89
CA CYS A 248 -12.78 -20.86 -4.09
C CYS A 248 -11.99 -21.99 -3.39
N THR A 249 -11.98 -23.19 -3.99
CA THR A 249 -11.27 -24.35 -3.43
C THR A 249 -9.84 -24.49 -3.95
N ASP A 250 -9.49 -23.80 -5.03
CA ASP A 250 -8.16 -23.76 -5.64
C ASP A 250 -7.24 -22.71 -4.99
N ILE A 251 -7.07 -22.81 -3.67
CA ILE A 251 -6.32 -21.84 -2.87
C ILE A 251 -4.87 -21.68 -3.39
N ASN A 252 -4.54 -20.49 -3.86
CA ASN A 252 -3.18 -20.06 -4.16
C ASN A 252 -2.42 -19.81 -2.86
N LYS A 253 -1.53 -20.74 -2.49
CA LYS A 253 -0.81 -20.72 -1.21
C LYS A 253 0.41 -19.80 -1.16
N ILE A 254 0.60 -18.91 -2.14
CA ILE A 254 1.61 -17.87 -2.03
C ILE A 254 1.26 -16.98 -0.83
N GLN A 255 2.27 -16.60 -0.05
CA GLN A 255 2.12 -15.74 1.12
C GLN A 255 2.91 -14.46 0.89
N PHE A 256 2.24 -13.33 1.11
CA PHE A 256 2.79 -11.97 0.97
C PHE A 256 2.66 -11.24 2.31
N SER A 257 3.69 -10.49 2.73
CA SER A 257 3.72 -9.93 4.10
C SER A 257 2.62 -8.91 4.37
N TYR A 258 2.23 -8.14 3.36
CA TYR A 258 1.18 -7.14 3.51
C TYR A 258 -0.17 -7.73 3.90
N ASN A 259 -0.49 -8.97 3.47
CA ASN A 259 -1.68 -9.68 3.93
C ASN A 259 -1.60 -9.93 5.44
N MET A 260 -0.46 -10.40 5.95
CA MET A 260 -0.31 -10.54 7.40
C MET A 260 -0.45 -9.22 8.14
N GLY A 261 0.15 -8.15 7.62
CA GLY A 261 0.09 -6.82 8.25
C GLY A 261 -1.31 -6.22 8.31
N VAL A 262 -2.06 -6.24 7.19
CA VAL A 262 -3.39 -5.61 7.10
C VAL A 262 -4.40 -6.28 8.03
N TRP A 263 -4.35 -7.62 8.11
CA TRP A 263 -5.20 -8.42 8.97
C TRP A 263 -4.79 -8.32 10.46
N THR A 264 -3.49 -8.21 10.76
CA THR A 264 -3.01 -7.98 12.14
C THR A 264 -3.50 -6.64 12.68
N LEU A 265 -3.36 -5.57 11.90
CA LEU A 265 -3.82 -4.25 12.30
C LEU A 265 -5.35 -4.21 12.47
N GLY A 266 -6.10 -4.82 11.56
CA GLY A 266 -7.56 -4.90 11.69
C GLY A 266 -7.98 -5.67 12.95
N ALA A 267 -7.34 -6.80 13.26
CA ALA A 267 -7.61 -7.59 14.46
C ALA A 267 -7.27 -6.84 15.76
N ALA A 268 -6.14 -6.12 15.78
CA ALA A 268 -5.75 -5.29 16.93
C ALA A 268 -6.71 -4.11 17.13
N THR A 269 -7.20 -3.53 16.03
CA THR A 269 -8.22 -2.49 16.06
C THR A 269 -9.54 -3.01 16.63
N MET A 270 -9.98 -4.20 16.20
CA MET A 270 -11.17 -4.85 16.75
C MET A 270 -11.01 -5.22 18.22
N TRP A 271 -9.85 -5.71 18.66
CA TRP A 271 -9.55 -5.93 20.08
C TRP A 271 -9.73 -4.63 20.89
N ASN A 272 -9.20 -3.52 20.38
CA ASN A 272 -9.28 -2.22 21.03
C ASN A 272 -10.71 -1.70 21.09
N TYR A 273 -11.44 -1.76 19.96
CA TYR A 273 -12.85 -1.35 19.85
C TYR A 273 -13.75 -2.16 20.80
N THR A 274 -13.54 -3.47 20.89
CA THR A 274 -14.33 -4.37 21.75
C THR A 274 -13.87 -4.39 23.21
N ASN A 275 -13.06 -3.40 23.62
CA ASN A 275 -12.59 -3.22 24.98
C ASN A 275 -11.89 -4.47 25.57
N GLY A 276 -10.99 -5.08 24.78
CA GLY A 276 -10.15 -6.17 25.24
C GLY A 276 -10.74 -7.57 25.05
N SER A 277 -11.51 -7.79 23.99
CA SER A 277 -12.13 -9.09 23.73
C SER A 277 -11.10 -10.22 23.57
N ALA A 278 -11.26 -11.29 24.35
CA ALA A 278 -10.34 -12.42 24.39
C ALA A 278 -10.19 -13.13 23.03
N ILE A 279 -11.25 -13.19 22.21
CA ILE A 279 -11.16 -13.80 20.88
C ILE A 279 -10.29 -12.96 19.94
N TRP A 280 -10.41 -11.63 20.00
CA TRP A 280 -9.58 -10.73 19.20
C TRP A 280 -8.14 -10.73 19.68
N GLU A 281 -7.89 -10.86 20.99
CA GLU A 281 -6.55 -11.02 21.54
C GLU A 281 -5.88 -12.31 21.02
N GLN A 282 -6.60 -13.43 21.05
CA GLN A 282 -6.13 -14.70 20.49
C GLN A 282 -5.78 -14.56 19.00
N ARG A 283 -6.63 -13.87 18.23
CA ARG A 283 -6.42 -13.62 16.80
C ARG A 283 -5.16 -12.79 16.55
N VAL A 284 -4.96 -11.71 17.31
CA VAL A 284 -3.74 -10.88 17.23
C VAL A 284 -2.49 -11.72 17.52
N ASN A 285 -2.49 -12.51 18.60
CA ASN A 285 -1.35 -13.35 18.96
C ASN A 285 -1.06 -14.42 17.90
N GLY A 286 -2.09 -15.05 17.34
CA GLY A 286 -1.97 -16.04 16.28
C GLY A 286 -1.37 -15.45 15.00
N LEU A 287 -1.90 -14.30 14.56
CA LEU A 287 -1.38 -13.57 13.39
C LEU A 287 0.06 -13.12 13.58
N LEU A 288 0.43 -12.58 14.74
CA LEU A 288 1.81 -12.16 15.02
C LEU A 288 2.78 -13.34 15.00
N ASN A 289 2.39 -14.48 15.58
CA ASN A 289 3.22 -15.68 15.54
C ASN A 289 3.46 -16.17 14.11
N ALA A 290 2.40 -16.29 13.31
CA ALA A 290 2.52 -16.65 11.89
C ALA A 290 3.37 -15.64 11.11
N THR A 291 3.17 -14.34 11.36
CA THR A 291 3.92 -13.24 10.75
C THR A 291 5.41 -13.37 11.02
N PHE A 292 5.80 -13.52 12.29
CA PHE A 292 7.21 -13.60 12.67
C PHE A 292 7.88 -14.89 12.18
N ASN A 293 7.15 -16.01 12.16
CA ASN A 293 7.66 -17.27 11.66
C ASN A 293 7.94 -17.25 10.15
N VAL A 294 7.09 -16.59 9.35
CA VAL A 294 7.21 -16.60 7.89
C VAL A 294 8.02 -15.43 7.36
N PHE A 295 7.79 -14.22 7.88
CA PHE A 295 8.27 -12.97 7.27
C PHE A 295 9.39 -12.28 8.05
N PHE A 296 9.87 -12.86 9.16
CA PHE A 296 11.00 -12.33 9.93
C PHE A 296 12.10 -13.38 10.19
N PRO A 297 12.64 -14.02 9.14
CA PRO A 297 13.83 -14.86 9.29
C PRO A 297 14.98 -14.01 9.88
N ASP A 298 15.63 -14.53 10.92
CA ASP A 298 16.68 -13.81 11.66
C ASP A 298 16.25 -12.42 12.15
N ASP A 299 14.97 -12.26 12.46
CA ASP A 299 14.34 -11.03 12.96
C ASP A 299 14.27 -9.87 11.95
N ILE A 300 14.60 -10.12 10.68
CA ILE A 300 14.59 -9.14 9.59
C ILE A 300 13.41 -9.38 8.65
N ALA A 301 12.62 -8.35 8.39
CA ALA A 301 11.47 -8.45 7.50
C ALA A 301 11.88 -8.88 6.07
N TYR A 302 11.15 -9.84 5.51
CA TYR A 302 11.55 -10.55 4.30
C TYR A 302 10.36 -11.02 3.45
N GLU A 303 10.40 -10.79 2.13
CA GLU A 303 9.38 -11.32 1.21
C GLU A 303 9.69 -12.73 0.68
N VAL A 304 9.11 -13.72 1.35
CA VAL A 304 9.27 -15.15 1.03
C VAL A 304 8.89 -15.51 -0.40
N ALA A 305 7.94 -14.80 -1.00
CA ALA A 305 7.44 -15.09 -2.34
C ALA A 305 8.48 -14.77 -3.45
N CYS A 306 9.36 -13.79 -3.23
CA CYS A 306 10.14 -13.21 -4.33
C CYS A 306 11.58 -12.80 -3.99
N GLU A 307 11.89 -12.48 -2.73
CA GLU A 307 13.15 -11.82 -2.35
C GLU A 307 14.36 -12.74 -2.56
N SER A 308 14.23 -14.05 -2.28
CA SER A 308 15.32 -15.04 -2.44
C SER A 308 15.93 -15.08 -3.84
N LYS A 309 15.11 -14.81 -4.85
CA LYS A 309 15.49 -14.87 -6.27
C LYS A 309 15.57 -13.50 -6.93
N LEU A 310 15.32 -12.41 -6.18
CA LEU A 310 15.17 -11.06 -6.70
C LEU A 310 14.14 -10.98 -7.86
N THR A 311 13.03 -11.69 -7.73
CA THR A 311 11.96 -11.74 -8.74
C THR A 311 10.73 -10.93 -8.34
N CYS A 312 10.87 -10.01 -7.39
CA CYS A 312 9.77 -9.18 -6.92
C CYS A 312 9.27 -8.26 -8.04
N THR A 313 7.95 -8.13 -8.16
CA THR A 313 7.32 -7.13 -9.02
C THR A 313 7.38 -5.75 -8.38
N THR A 314 7.06 -4.69 -9.14
CA THR A 314 6.95 -3.31 -8.61
C THR A 314 6.14 -3.26 -7.32
N ASP A 315 4.94 -3.88 -7.34
CA ASP A 315 4.06 -3.98 -6.17
C ASP A 315 4.76 -4.62 -4.96
N MET A 316 5.39 -5.79 -5.16
CA MET A 316 6.00 -6.56 -4.08
C MET A 316 7.15 -5.82 -3.38
N TYR A 317 7.81 -4.88 -4.07
CA TYR A 317 8.86 -4.05 -3.44
C TYR A 317 8.34 -3.16 -2.31
N SER A 318 7.04 -2.87 -2.29
CA SER A 318 6.42 -2.00 -1.29
C SER A 318 5.85 -2.75 -0.07
N PHE A 319 5.64 -4.07 -0.15
CA PHE A 319 4.87 -4.83 0.85
C PHE A 319 5.47 -4.76 2.26
N LYS A 320 6.80 -4.77 2.37
CA LYS A 320 7.48 -4.63 3.68
C LYS A 320 7.22 -3.28 4.33
N ALA A 321 7.00 -2.21 3.56
CA ALA A 321 6.64 -0.89 4.10
C ALA A 321 5.35 -0.98 4.92
N TYR A 322 4.35 -1.66 4.36
CA TYR A 322 3.04 -1.81 4.96
C TYR A 322 3.09 -2.74 6.16
N LEU A 323 3.76 -3.89 6.02
CA LEU A 323 4.00 -4.82 7.13
C LEU A 323 4.58 -4.08 8.34
N THR A 324 5.66 -3.33 8.18
CA THR A 324 6.33 -2.68 9.31
C THR A 324 5.51 -1.54 9.91
N ARG A 325 4.82 -0.74 9.08
CA ARG A 325 3.95 0.36 9.56
C ARG A 325 2.74 -0.17 10.31
N TRP A 326 2.10 -1.23 9.81
CA TRP A 326 0.93 -1.82 10.44
C TRP A 326 1.26 -2.58 11.71
N LEU A 327 2.43 -3.23 11.79
CA LEU A 327 2.95 -3.77 13.05
C LEU A 327 3.24 -2.66 14.06
N ALA A 328 3.86 -1.55 13.63
CA ALA A 328 4.09 -0.39 14.49
C ALA A 328 2.78 0.19 15.05
N GLN A 329 1.76 0.39 14.20
CA GLN A 329 0.44 0.84 14.63
C GLN A 329 -0.25 -0.16 15.59
N THR A 330 -0.05 -1.46 15.37
CA THR A 330 -0.55 -2.52 16.27
C THR A 330 -0.02 -2.34 17.70
N THR A 331 1.21 -1.85 17.89
CA THR A 331 1.76 -1.62 19.24
C THR A 331 1.01 -0.53 20.03
N PHE A 332 0.35 0.41 19.36
CA PHE A 332 -0.48 1.43 20.02
C PHE A 332 -1.86 0.89 20.39
N LEU A 333 -2.45 0.09 19.50
CA LEU A 333 -3.81 -0.44 19.67
C LEU A 333 -3.87 -1.65 20.59
N ALA A 334 -2.82 -2.46 20.61
CA ALA A 334 -2.66 -3.67 21.38
C ALA A 334 -1.32 -3.64 22.17
N PRO A 335 -1.23 -2.89 23.28
CA PRO A 335 0.06 -2.54 23.89
C PRO A 335 0.95 -3.71 24.35
N TRP A 336 0.37 -4.87 24.69
CA TRP A 336 1.15 -6.06 25.07
C TRP A 336 2.02 -6.61 23.93
N THR A 337 1.71 -6.22 22.68
CA THR A 337 2.46 -6.65 21.49
C THR A 337 3.74 -5.84 21.29
N ARG A 338 3.91 -4.71 22.00
CA ARG A 338 5.06 -3.81 21.83
C ARG A 338 6.41 -4.52 22.03
N ASP A 339 6.53 -5.31 23.09
CA ASP A 339 7.78 -5.98 23.46
C ASP A 339 8.17 -7.10 22.49
N ILE A 340 7.22 -7.63 21.71
CA ILE A 340 7.48 -8.67 20.70
C ILE A 340 7.63 -8.10 19.28
N ILE A 341 6.99 -6.97 18.97
CA ILE A 341 7.07 -6.30 17.67
C ILE A 341 8.33 -5.45 17.54
N MET A 342 8.61 -4.60 18.54
CA MET A 342 9.69 -3.60 18.43
C MET A 342 11.08 -4.20 18.17
N PRO A 343 11.47 -5.35 18.76
CA PRO A 343 12.76 -5.97 18.42
C PRO A 343 12.90 -6.31 16.93
N LYS A 344 11.82 -6.77 16.28
CA LYS A 344 11.79 -7.11 14.85
C LYS A 344 11.91 -5.86 13.98
N LEU A 345 11.17 -4.81 14.32
CA LEU A 345 11.26 -3.51 13.63
C LEU A 345 12.65 -2.88 13.77
N ARG A 346 13.28 -3.03 14.94
CA ARG A 346 14.63 -2.53 15.21
C ARG A 346 15.68 -3.25 14.37
N ALA A 347 15.68 -4.58 14.39
CA ALA A 347 16.62 -5.38 13.59
C ALA A 347 16.46 -5.09 12.09
N SER A 348 15.20 -5.02 11.62
CA SER A 348 14.87 -4.70 10.24
C SER A 348 15.33 -3.29 9.83
N ALA A 349 15.21 -2.28 10.71
CA ALA A 349 15.65 -0.92 10.41
C ALA A 349 17.16 -0.79 10.24
N ILE A 350 17.92 -1.47 11.10
CA ILE A 350 19.38 -1.52 10.99
C ILE A 350 19.76 -2.15 9.65
N ALA A 351 19.19 -3.31 9.31
CA ALA A 351 19.45 -4.01 8.06
C ALA A 351 19.00 -3.22 6.81
N ALA A 352 17.88 -2.49 6.90
CA ALA A 352 17.41 -1.63 5.83
C ALA A 352 18.38 -0.47 5.54
N ALA A 353 18.94 0.16 6.58
CA ALA A 353 19.92 1.24 6.41
C ALA A 353 21.20 0.76 5.71
N GLU A 354 21.66 -0.47 5.97
CA GLU A 354 22.82 -1.05 5.27
C GLU A 354 22.57 -1.24 3.77
N GLN A 355 21.31 -1.51 3.39
CA GLN A 355 20.88 -1.59 1.99
C GLN A 355 20.68 -0.21 1.33
N CYS A 356 20.80 0.89 2.06
CA CYS A 356 20.77 2.26 1.53
C CYS A 356 22.18 2.76 1.19
N SER A 357 22.81 2.04 0.27
CA SER A 357 24.20 2.26 -0.17
C SER A 357 24.37 2.24 -1.69
N GLY A 358 23.24 2.15 -2.43
CA GLY A 358 23.20 1.97 -3.88
C GLY A 358 23.00 3.23 -4.70
N GLY A 359 22.82 3.04 -6.01
CA GLY A 359 22.48 4.12 -6.94
C GLY A 359 23.62 5.10 -7.23
N THR A 360 23.35 6.08 -8.11
CA THR A 360 24.33 7.13 -8.46
C THR A 360 24.53 8.14 -7.34
N ASN A 361 23.58 8.24 -6.42
CA ASN A 361 23.62 9.06 -5.22
C ASN A 361 24.22 8.32 -4.01
N GLY A 362 24.73 7.09 -4.19
CA GLY A 362 25.40 6.24 -3.19
C GLY A 362 24.62 5.95 -1.91
N ARG A 363 23.31 6.21 -1.90
CA ARG A 363 22.42 6.02 -0.74
C ARG A 363 21.04 5.49 -1.11
N THR A 364 20.80 5.14 -2.37
CA THR A 364 19.54 4.51 -2.79
C THR A 364 19.37 3.18 -2.08
N CYS A 365 18.23 3.03 -1.40
CA CYS A 365 17.83 1.79 -0.73
C CYS A 365 17.43 0.67 -1.71
N GLY A 366 17.98 -0.53 -1.48
CA GLY A 366 17.45 -1.80 -1.99
C GLY A 366 16.39 -2.41 -1.06
N LEU A 367 15.86 -3.59 -1.40
CA LEU A 367 14.86 -4.28 -0.59
C LEU A 367 15.45 -5.42 0.26
N SER A 368 16.52 -6.06 -0.20
CA SER A 368 17.01 -7.33 0.35
C SER A 368 17.85 -7.12 1.61
N TRP A 369 17.21 -6.71 2.70
CA TRP A 369 17.85 -6.30 3.96
C TRP A 369 18.75 -7.38 4.56
N SER A 370 18.44 -8.66 4.33
CA SER A 370 19.27 -9.79 4.77
C SER A 370 20.64 -9.88 4.08
N LYS A 371 20.89 -9.14 2.99
CA LYS A 371 22.20 -9.06 2.31
C LYS A 371 23.19 -8.10 2.98
N GLY A 372 22.79 -7.43 4.07
CA GLY A 372 23.66 -6.57 4.87
C GLY A 372 24.20 -5.39 4.06
N THR A 373 25.53 -5.24 3.98
CA THR A 373 26.17 -4.11 3.26
C THR A 373 26.29 -4.31 1.74
N VAL A 374 25.94 -5.49 1.21
CA VAL A 374 25.94 -5.72 -0.24
C VAL A 374 24.61 -5.29 -0.83
N TRP A 375 24.58 -4.09 -1.45
CA TRP A 375 23.38 -3.58 -2.10
C TRP A 375 22.84 -4.58 -3.12
N ASP A 376 21.53 -4.83 -3.07
CA ASP A 376 20.89 -5.85 -3.88
C ASP A 376 20.68 -5.50 -5.36
N GLY A 377 20.97 -4.25 -5.74
CA GLY A 377 20.86 -3.75 -7.11
C GLY A 377 19.45 -3.30 -7.50
N THR A 378 18.48 -3.35 -6.59
CA THR A 378 17.11 -2.91 -6.82
C THR A 378 16.89 -1.48 -6.34
N GLN A 379 15.97 -0.76 -6.98
CA GLN A 379 15.63 0.61 -6.64
C GLN A 379 14.22 0.97 -7.13
N GLY A 380 13.60 1.95 -6.49
CA GLY A 380 12.26 2.41 -6.80
C GLY A 380 11.54 2.96 -5.57
N VAL A 381 10.30 3.40 -5.78
CA VAL A 381 9.47 3.96 -4.71
C VAL A 381 9.20 2.92 -3.64
N GLY A 382 8.83 1.68 -3.97
CA GLY A 382 8.61 0.60 -3.00
C GLY A 382 9.80 0.37 -2.05
N GLN A 383 11.03 0.34 -2.56
CA GLN A 383 12.24 0.14 -1.75
C GLN A 383 12.52 1.34 -0.82
N GLN A 384 12.41 2.57 -1.34
CA GLN A 384 12.57 3.76 -0.48
C GLN A 384 11.46 3.80 0.59
N MET A 385 10.22 3.49 0.20
CA MET A 385 9.07 3.45 1.09
C MET A 385 9.27 2.44 2.21
N ALA A 386 9.74 1.24 1.90
CA ALA A 386 10.00 0.18 2.86
C ALA A 386 11.11 0.55 3.86
N ALA A 387 12.24 1.07 3.37
CA ALA A 387 13.35 1.48 4.22
C ALA A 387 12.96 2.67 5.13
N MET A 388 12.31 3.70 4.56
CA MET A 388 11.82 4.85 5.32
C MET A 388 10.87 4.43 6.44
N ALA A 389 9.89 3.60 6.10
CA ALA A 389 8.88 3.08 7.01
C ALA A 389 9.48 2.39 8.23
N VAL A 390 10.31 1.38 8.01
CA VAL A 390 10.88 0.61 9.12
C VAL A 390 11.80 1.47 9.99
N ILE A 391 12.52 2.44 9.40
CA ILE A 391 13.39 3.35 10.14
C ILE A 391 12.58 4.27 11.06
N PHE A 392 11.60 5.02 10.54
CA PHE A 392 10.88 5.99 11.39
C PHE A 392 10.04 5.31 12.48
N THR A 393 9.59 4.06 12.29
CA THR A 393 8.81 3.35 13.33
C THR A 393 9.59 3.13 14.62
N ASN A 394 10.94 3.17 14.56
CA ASN A 394 11.79 3.07 15.74
C ASN A 394 11.84 4.35 16.59
N LEU A 395 11.08 5.39 16.23
CA LEU A 395 10.81 6.53 17.11
C LEU A 395 9.84 6.21 18.25
N ILE A 396 9.04 5.13 18.16
CA ILE A 396 8.07 4.71 19.20
C ILE A 396 8.67 4.68 20.62
N PRO A 397 9.86 4.11 20.86
CA PRO A 397 10.50 4.15 22.18
C PRO A 397 11.20 5.46 22.53
N LEU A 398 11.38 6.39 21.59
CA LEU A 398 12.26 7.56 21.74
C LEU A 398 11.54 8.91 21.68
N ALA A 399 10.29 8.94 21.20
CA ALA A 399 9.52 10.16 21.01
C ALA A 399 8.07 9.98 21.52
N ASP A 400 7.44 11.10 21.88
CA ASP A 400 6.03 11.13 22.23
C ASP A 400 5.19 11.12 20.94
N ILE A 401 4.74 9.93 20.55
CA ILE A 401 3.90 9.71 19.36
C ILE A 401 2.54 9.24 19.85
N GLY A 402 1.49 9.98 19.49
CA GLY A 402 0.12 9.67 19.88
C GLY A 402 -0.43 8.41 19.18
N PRO A 403 -1.33 7.66 19.84
CA PRO A 403 -2.03 6.55 19.21
C PRO A 403 -3.03 7.05 18.14
N PRO A 404 -3.52 6.18 17.24
CA PRO A 404 -4.59 6.52 16.31
C PRO A 404 -5.80 7.12 17.03
N LEU A 405 -6.24 8.28 16.56
CA LEU A 405 -7.34 9.04 17.15
C LEU A 405 -8.71 8.46 16.77
N THR A 406 -9.73 8.96 17.45
CA THR A 406 -11.17 8.69 17.24
C THR A 406 -11.93 10.02 17.28
N ASN A 407 -13.22 10.01 16.98
CA ASN A 407 -14.09 11.17 17.18
C ASN A 407 -14.09 11.69 18.64
N ALA A 408 -13.90 10.79 19.62
CA ALA A 408 -13.93 11.11 21.04
C ALA A 408 -12.56 11.53 21.61
N THR A 409 -11.46 11.21 20.91
CA THR A 409 -10.09 11.50 21.37
C THR A 409 -9.43 12.64 20.60
N GLY A 410 -10.21 13.48 19.92
CA GLY A 410 -9.71 14.69 19.26
C GLY A 410 -9.49 14.59 17.74
N GLY A 411 -10.00 13.54 17.09
CA GLY A 411 -10.02 13.44 15.62
C GLY A 411 -10.86 14.55 15.00
N THR A 412 -10.28 15.32 14.07
CA THR A 412 -10.92 16.53 13.50
C THR A 412 -11.53 16.36 12.11
N SER A 413 -11.35 15.19 11.49
CA SER A 413 -11.89 14.94 10.16
C SER A 413 -13.39 14.68 10.22
N ALA A 414 -14.19 15.44 9.47
CA ALA A 414 -15.64 15.29 9.43
C ALA A 414 -16.06 14.00 8.72
N GLY A 415 -17.13 13.35 9.17
CA GLY A 415 -17.69 12.16 8.49
C GLY A 415 -18.85 12.51 7.58
N ASN A 416 -19.19 11.58 6.68
CA ASN A 416 -20.42 11.57 5.92
C ASN A 416 -20.94 10.11 5.85
N PRO A 417 -21.98 9.75 6.63
CA PRO A 417 -22.55 8.40 6.62
C PRO A 417 -23.06 7.95 5.24
N ASP A 418 -23.50 8.89 4.40
CA ASP A 418 -24.03 8.62 3.06
C ASP A 418 -22.92 8.64 1.97
N ALA A 419 -21.65 8.76 2.35
CA ALA A 419 -20.54 8.81 1.39
C ALA A 419 -20.50 7.54 0.52
N GLY A 420 -20.21 7.69 -0.77
CA GLY A 420 -20.21 6.58 -1.74
C GLY A 420 -21.60 6.08 -2.19
N SER A 421 -22.70 6.63 -1.66
CA SER A 421 -24.07 6.26 -2.08
C SER A 421 -24.42 6.64 -3.52
N GLN A 422 -23.64 7.51 -4.15
CA GLN A 422 -23.80 7.91 -5.56
C GLN A 422 -23.02 7.03 -6.53
N SER A 423 -22.07 6.25 -6.02
CA SER A 423 -21.17 5.38 -6.78
C SER A 423 -21.79 4.03 -7.13
N VAL A 424 -22.98 3.74 -6.60
CA VAL A 424 -23.69 2.50 -6.87
C VAL A 424 -24.23 2.57 -8.30
N ALA A 425 -23.37 2.20 -9.26
CA ALA A 425 -23.82 1.74 -10.55
C ALA A 425 -24.72 0.54 -10.29
N ASN A 426 -26.03 0.74 -10.37
CA ASN A 426 -27.01 -0.33 -10.31
C ASN A 426 -26.52 -1.48 -11.21
N PRO A 427 -26.20 -2.67 -10.69
CA PRO A 427 -25.76 -3.79 -11.51
C PRO A 427 -26.80 -4.19 -12.57
N ALA A 428 -28.07 -3.83 -12.37
CA ALA A 428 -29.15 -3.98 -13.36
C ALA A 428 -29.13 -2.90 -14.47
N ALA A 429 -28.27 -1.88 -14.38
CA ALA A 429 -28.05 -0.89 -15.44
C ALA A 429 -27.20 -1.43 -16.58
N ILE A 430 -26.39 -2.49 -16.35
CA ILE A 430 -25.86 -3.32 -17.42
C ILE A 430 -27.00 -4.20 -17.91
N LYS A 431 -27.82 -3.63 -18.79
CA LYS A 431 -28.85 -4.41 -19.49
C LYS A 431 -28.13 -5.45 -20.35
N PRO A 432 -28.61 -6.71 -20.40
CA PRO A 432 -28.11 -7.67 -21.36
C PRO A 432 -28.06 -7.06 -22.75
N ALA A 433 -26.95 -7.27 -23.48
CA ALA A 433 -26.81 -6.78 -24.84
C ALA A 433 -28.04 -7.14 -25.66
N THR A 434 -28.72 -6.13 -26.19
CA THR A 434 -29.91 -6.31 -27.02
C THR A 434 -29.54 -7.03 -28.32
N GLU A 435 -30.55 -7.56 -29.02
CA GLU A 435 -30.32 -8.15 -30.35
C GLU A 435 -29.69 -7.13 -31.32
N ALA A 436 -30.05 -5.85 -31.20
CA ALA A 436 -29.45 -4.76 -31.95
C ALA A 436 -27.96 -4.55 -31.60
N ASP A 437 -27.59 -4.60 -30.31
CA ASP A 437 -26.19 -4.48 -29.88
C ASP A 437 -25.34 -5.64 -30.40
N ARG A 438 -25.88 -6.87 -30.37
CA ARG A 438 -25.21 -8.07 -30.89
C ARG A 438 -25.02 -8.00 -32.41
N VAL A 439 -26.04 -7.55 -33.14
CA VAL A 439 -25.95 -7.35 -34.59
C VAL A 439 -24.96 -6.24 -34.93
N GLY A 440 -25.00 -5.10 -34.21
CA GLY A 440 -24.07 -3.99 -34.40
C GLY A 440 -22.62 -4.40 -34.14
N ALA A 441 -22.37 -5.13 -33.05
CA ALA A 441 -21.06 -5.70 -32.74
C ALA A 441 -20.59 -6.66 -33.84
N GLY A 442 -21.46 -7.57 -34.31
CA GLY A 442 -21.14 -8.50 -35.40
C GLY A 442 -20.78 -7.80 -36.72
N ILE A 443 -21.51 -6.73 -37.08
CA ILE A 443 -21.20 -5.90 -38.26
C ILE A 443 -19.83 -5.24 -38.08
N LEU A 444 -19.59 -4.60 -36.93
CA LEU A 444 -18.34 -3.91 -36.66
C LEU A 444 -17.14 -4.86 -36.69
N THR A 445 -17.25 -6.03 -36.05
CA THR A 445 -16.21 -7.07 -36.09
C THR A 445 -15.95 -7.54 -37.52
N THR A 446 -17.00 -7.77 -38.30
CA THR A 446 -16.87 -8.18 -39.71
C THR A 446 -16.15 -7.12 -40.54
N LEU A 447 -16.53 -5.84 -40.39
CA LEU A 447 -15.89 -4.72 -41.08
C LEU A 447 -14.42 -4.58 -40.69
N MET A 448 -14.07 -4.74 -39.42
CA MET A 448 -12.68 -4.73 -38.97
C MET A 448 -11.87 -5.89 -39.54
N LEU A 449 -12.42 -7.11 -39.56
CA LEU A 449 -11.76 -8.28 -40.13
C LEU A 449 -11.57 -8.15 -41.65
N VAL A 450 -12.58 -7.67 -42.37
CA VAL A 450 -12.48 -7.38 -43.81
C VAL A 450 -11.47 -6.27 -44.09
N GLY A 451 -11.47 -5.21 -43.28
CA GLY A 451 -10.50 -4.12 -43.39
C GLY A 451 -9.07 -4.60 -43.14
N ALA A 452 -8.85 -5.37 -42.09
CA ALA A 452 -7.54 -5.94 -41.75
C ALA A 452 -7.05 -6.91 -42.83
N THR A 453 -7.89 -7.85 -43.27
CA THR A 453 -7.54 -8.81 -44.34
C THR A 453 -7.30 -8.13 -45.68
N GLY A 454 -8.08 -7.09 -46.03
CA GLY A 454 -7.85 -6.28 -47.22
C GLY A 454 -6.53 -5.51 -47.15
N MET A 455 -6.21 -4.92 -45.99
CA MET A 455 -4.95 -4.23 -45.75
C MET A 455 -3.75 -5.18 -45.86
N PHE A 456 -3.80 -6.35 -45.19
CA PHE A 456 -2.73 -7.34 -45.25
C PHE A 456 -2.59 -7.96 -46.64
N GLY A 457 -3.70 -8.19 -47.35
CA GLY A 457 -3.71 -8.65 -48.73
C GLY A 457 -3.05 -7.64 -49.68
N TRP A 458 -3.37 -6.35 -49.54
CA TRP A 458 -2.73 -5.28 -50.31
C TRP A 458 -1.23 -5.17 -50.02
N MET A 459 -0.81 -5.27 -48.76
CA MET A 459 0.61 -5.23 -48.38
C MET A 459 1.42 -6.44 -48.86
N SER A 460 0.74 -7.53 -49.23
CA SER A 460 1.37 -8.76 -49.73
C SER A 460 1.51 -8.82 -51.26
N LEU A 461 0.94 -7.85 -51.96
CA LEU A 461 1.12 -7.59 -53.40
C LEU A 461 2.24 -6.56 -53.61
#